data_AF-A0A958AWM7-F1
#
_entry.id   AF-A0A958AWM7-F1
#
_cell.length_a   1.000
_cell.length_b   1.000
_cell.length_c   1.000
_cell.angle_alpha   90.00
_cell.angle_beta   90.00
_cell.angle_gamma   90.00
#
_symmetry.space_group_name_H-M   'P 1'
#
loop_
_entity.id
_entity.type
_entity.pdbx_description
1 polymer ?
#
loop_
_entity_poly.entity_id
_entity_poly.type
_entity_poly.pdbx_seq_one_letter_code
_entity_poly.pdbx_strand_id
1 'polypeptide(L)'
;AAELGMDPVEFRLKNAMRVGTMTATGQTLRESVGLVECLERVQTSIEKWRLEIGDWEIGGDSESGAAADNLPISQSPNLWTFVQVGRKRYAWGLAAGYKNTGLGGGAPDKAEAEVEVFANGTAEIRTSSAEMGQNLIGVLAACTAEELGLPFDQVKVLVMDTDKTPDGGP
;
A
#
# COMPACT_ATOMS: atom_id res chain seq x y z
N ALA A 1 -16.08 17.39 -0.89
CA ALA A 1 -15.85 17.55 0.57
C ALA A 1 -15.97 19.00 0.97
N ALA A 2 -15.03 19.89 0.61
CA ALA A 2 -15.05 21.31 0.97
C ALA A 2 -16.36 22.03 0.58
N GLU A 3 -16.79 21.90 -0.68
CA GLU A 3 -18.07 22.47 -1.15
C GLU A 3 -19.30 21.95 -0.40
N LEU A 4 -19.20 20.74 0.18
CA LEU A 4 -20.27 20.10 0.93
C LEU A 4 -20.14 20.32 2.45
N GLY A 5 -19.12 21.05 2.91
CA GLY A 5 -18.82 21.22 4.34
C GLY A 5 -18.57 19.90 5.08
N MET A 6 -18.17 18.84 4.36
CA MET A 6 -18.00 17.49 4.89
C MET A 6 -16.53 17.19 5.15
N ASP A 7 -16.26 16.41 6.20
CA ASP A 7 -14.92 15.90 6.47
C ASP A 7 -14.37 15.10 5.26
N PRO A 8 -13.14 15.34 4.80
CA PRO A 8 -12.52 14.61 3.71
C PRO A 8 -12.53 13.08 3.83
N VAL A 9 -12.33 12.51 5.01
CA VAL A 9 -12.38 11.05 5.22
C VAL A 9 -13.82 10.57 5.24
N GLU A 10 -14.72 11.28 5.92
CA GLU A 10 -16.16 10.96 5.90
C GLU A 10 -16.69 10.91 4.46
N PHE A 11 -16.36 11.90 3.64
CA PHE A 11 -16.74 11.94 2.23
C PHE A 11 -16.23 10.72 1.46
N ARG A 12 -15.01 10.25 1.75
CA ARG A 12 -14.44 9.06 1.10
C ARG A 12 -15.11 7.78 1.59
N LEU A 13 -15.36 7.64 2.90
CA LEU A 13 -16.05 6.49 3.48
C LEU A 13 -17.47 6.33 2.96
N LYS A 14 -18.17 7.45 2.74
CA LYS A 14 -19.51 7.48 2.14
C LYS A 14 -19.53 6.98 0.70
N ASN A 15 -18.46 7.22 -0.06
CA ASN A 15 -18.34 6.84 -1.47
C ASN A 15 -17.45 5.61 -1.71
N ALA A 16 -16.91 5.00 -0.64
CA ALA A 16 -16.00 3.87 -0.75
C ALA A 16 -16.73 2.62 -1.29
N MET A 17 -16.03 1.87 -2.14
CA MET A 17 -16.52 0.56 -2.60
C MET A 17 -16.64 -0.40 -1.42
N ARG A 18 -17.62 -1.31 -1.50
CA ARG A 18 -17.91 -2.36 -0.53
C ARG A 18 -18.18 -3.67 -1.26
N VAL A 19 -18.22 -4.77 -0.53
CA VAL A 19 -18.78 -6.01 -1.06
C VAL A 19 -20.20 -5.73 -1.56
N GLY A 20 -20.49 -6.18 -2.78
CA GLY A 20 -21.72 -5.90 -3.51
C GLY A 20 -21.65 -4.69 -4.45
N THR A 21 -20.65 -3.81 -4.33
CA THR A 21 -20.46 -2.71 -5.28
C THR A 21 -20.14 -3.24 -6.67
N MET A 22 -20.79 -2.68 -7.70
CA MET A 22 -20.44 -2.89 -9.10
C MET A 22 -19.48 -1.79 -9.54
N THR A 23 -18.34 -2.17 -10.11
CA THR A 23 -17.37 -1.22 -10.67
C THR A 23 -17.90 -0.58 -11.94
N ALA A 24 -17.26 0.49 -12.42
CA ALA A 24 -17.60 1.14 -13.67
C ALA A 24 -17.50 0.22 -14.92
N THR A 25 -16.78 -0.90 -14.81
CA THR A 25 -16.63 -1.91 -15.87
C THR A 25 -17.59 -3.10 -15.73
N GLY A 26 -18.53 -3.05 -14.77
CA GLY A 26 -19.54 -4.08 -14.57
C GLY A 26 -19.12 -5.26 -13.66
N GLN A 27 -17.90 -5.27 -13.12
CA GLN A 27 -17.47 -6.28 -12.17
C GLN A 27 -18.14 -6.05 -10.81
N THR A 28 -18.82 -7.07 -10.28
CA THR A 28 -19.31 -7.03 -8.89
C THR A 28 -18.22 -7.49 -7.93
N LEU A 29 -17.93 -6.70 -6.90
CA LEU A 29 -17.00 -7.06 -5.83
C LEU A 29 -17.68 -8.04 -4.87
N ARG A 30 -17.23 -9.31 -4.83
CA ARG A 30 -17.96 -10.38 -4.12
C ARG A 30 -17.35 -10.80 -2.78
N GLU A 31 -16.03 -10.75 -2.67
CA GLU A 31 -15.32 -11.41 -1.57
C GLU A 31 -14.79 -10.42 -0.54
N SER A 32 -13.80 -9.60 -0.93
CA SER A 32 -13.11 -8.69 -0.01
C SER A 32 -12.90 -7.30 -0.61
N VAL A 33 -13.18 -6.27 0.19
CA VAL A 33 -12.93 -4.87 -0.15
C VAL A 33 -12.37 -4.13 1.09
N GLY A 34 -11.04 -4.04 1.17
CA GLY A 34 -10.33 -3.45 2.32
C GLY A 34 -10.27 -1.92 2.35
N LEU A 35 -10.88 -1.21 1.38
CA LEU A 35 -10.75 0.25 1.25
C LEU A 35 -11.22 1.00 2.50
N VAL A 36 -12.32 0.56 3.11
CA VAL A 36 -12.92 1.21 4.28
C VAL A 36 -12.02 1.06 5.50
N GLU A 37 -11.58 -0.17 5.75
CA GLU A 37 -10.63 -0.47 6.81
C GLU A 37 -9.30 0.29 6.62
N CYS A 38 -8.81 0.38 5.38
CA CYS A 38 -7.61 1.14 5.05
C CYS A 38 -7.79 2.63 5.39
N LEU A 39 -8.91 3.25 5.01
CA LEU A 39 -9.21 4.65 5.31
C LEU A 39 -9.27 4.91 6.82
N GLU A 40 -9.96 4.05 7.58
CA GLU A 40 -10.10 4.16 9.03
C GLU A 40 -8.74 4.02 9.75
N ARG A 41 -7.92 3.05 9.33
CA ARG A 41 -6.57 2.84 9.88
C ARG A 41 -5.64 4.00 9.58
N VAL A 42 -5.68 4.55 8.36
CA VAL A 42 -4.88 5.71 7.98
C VAL A 42 -5.31 6.93 8.77
N GLN A 43 -6.61 7.21 8.88
CA GLN A 43 -7.12 8.32 9.69
C GLN A 43 -6.62 8.22 11.15
N THR A 44 -6.82 7.06 11.78
CA THR A 44 -6.38 6.79 13.15
C THR A 44 -4.86 6.99 13.30
N SER A 45 -4.08 6.55 12.32
CA SER A 45 -2.62 6.67 12.35
C SER A 45 -2.17 8.13 12.25
N ILE A 46 -2.82 8.93 11.39
CA ILE A 46 -2.49 10.35 11.24
C ILE A 46 -2.89 11.12 12.52
N GLU A 47 -4.05 10.83 13.09
CA GLU A 47 -4.50 11.44 14.36
C GLU A 47 -3.54 11.13 15.50
N LYS A 48 -3.10 9.87 15.61
CA LYS A 48 -2.10 9.46 16.59
C LYS A 48 -0.78 10.19 16.39
N TRP A 49 -0.24 10.20 15.16
CA TRP A 49 1.02 10.87 14.84
C TRP A 49 0.96 12.37 15.14
N ARG A 50 -0.19 12.99 14.85
CA ARG A 50 -0.44 14.40 15.14
C ARG A 50 -0.36 14.70 16.64
N LEU A 51 -0.84 13.80 17.50
CA LEU A 51 -0.74 13.95 18.97
C LEU A 51 0.70 13.69 19.46
N GLU A 52 1.40 12.72 18.87
CA GLU A 52 2.76 12.33 19.26
C GLU A 52 3.82 13.39 18.94
N ILE A 53 3.70 14.07 17.80
CA ILE A 53 4.57 15.21 17.46
C ILE A 53 4.40 16.35 18.46
N GLY A 54 3.22 16.48 19.07
CA GLY A 54 2.91 17.61 19.94
C GLY A 54 3.12 18.95 19.20
N ASP A 55 3.56 19.97 19.92
CA ASP A 55 3.80 21.31 19.37
C ASP A 55 5.25 21.51 18.89
N TRP A 56 5.96 20.43 18.56
CA TRP A 56 7.40 20.45 18.35
C TRP A 56 7.85 21.44 17.25
N GLU A 57 8.66 22.40 17.68
CA GLU A 57 9.52 23.36 16.94
C GLU A 57 8.96 23.98 15.66
N ILE A 58 7.84 24.70 15.78
CA ILE A 58 7.55 25.85 14.91
C ILE A 58 8.48 27.00 15.35
N GLY A 59 9.78 26.86 15.05
CA GLY A 59 10.77 27.91 15.26
C GLY A 59 10.42 29.13 14.42
N GLY A 60 9.89 30.16 15.08
CA GLY A 60 9.83 31.51 14.54
C GLY A 60 10.68 32.40 15.42
N ASP A 61 11.81 32.88 14.89
CA ASP A 61 12.54 33.99 15.50
C ASP A 61 11.53 35.10 15.85
N SER A 62 11.56 35.50 17.10
CA SER A 62 10.59 36.35 17.78
C SER A 62 10.61 37.83 17.34
N GLU A 63 10.84 38.12 16.05
CA GLU A 63 11.04 39.49 15.55
C GLU A 63 10.16 39.92 14.37
N SER A 64 9.15 39.15 13.96
CA SER A 64 8.15 39.67 13.00
C SER A 64 6.72 39.44 13.50
N GLY A 65 6.07 40.54 13.90
CA GLY A 65 4.75 40.58 14.51
C GLY A 65 3.62 40.12 13.58
N ALA A 66 3.33 38.81 13.58
CA ALA A 66 2.07 38.26 13.11
C ALA A 66 1.55 37.21 14.12
N ALA A 67 1.04 37.70 15.25
CA ALA A 67 0.60 36.90 16.39
C ALA A 67 -0.89 36.48 16.34
N ALA A 68 -1.48 36.21 15.16
CA ALA A 68 -2.93 35.92 15.05
C ALA A 68 -3.32 34.56 14.45
N ASP A 69 -2.48 33.91 13.62
CA ASP A 69 -2.94 32.75 12.82
C ASP A 69 -2.28 31.41 13.20
N ASN A 70 -1.50 31.36 14.28
CA ASN A 70 -0.74 30.16 14.68
C ASN A 70 -1.41 29.45 15.86
N LEU A 71 -2.30 28.50 15.58
CA LEU A 71 -2.69 27.51 16.58
C LEU A 71 -1.66 26.38 16.62
N PRO A 72 -1.17 25.99 17.81
CA PRO A 72 -0.38 24.78 17.95
C PRO A 72 -1.09 23.56 17.34
N ILE A 73 -0.34 22.54 16.92
CA ILE A 73 -0.92 21.32 16.33
C ILE A 73 -1.92 20.69 17.30
N SER A 74 -1.62 20.74 18.59
CA SER A 74 -2.49 20.31 19.69
C SER A 74 -3.82 21.07 19.78
N GLN A 75 -3.89 22.31 19.27
CA GLN A 75 -5.05 23.19 19.35
C GLN A 75 -5.76 23.40 18.00
N SER A 76 -5.25 22.81 16.91
CA SER A 76 -5.90 22.92 15.60
C SER A 76 -7.26 22.20 15.59
N PRO A 77 -8.32 22.78 14.99
CA PRO A 77 -9.70 22.32 15.18
C PRO A 77 -10.01 20.97 14.51
N ASN A 78 -9.26 20.58 13.49
CA ASN A 78 -9.39 19.28 12.82
C ASN A 78 -8.09 18.92 12.08
N LEU A 79 -8.01 17.68 11.58
CA LEU A 79 -6.82 17.14 10.90
C LEU A 79 -6.42 17.92 9.63
N TRP A 80 -7.36 18.57 8.99
CA TRP A 80 -7.19 19.19 7.66
C TRP A 80 -6.81 20.66 7.73
N THR A 81 -6.72 21.21 8.94
CA THR A 81 -6.24 22.58 9.14
C THR A 81 -4.73 22.60 8.92
N PHE A 82 -4.26 23.47 8.04
CA PHE A 82 -2.83 23.62 7.80
C PHE A 82 -2.14 24.31 8.98
N VAL A 83 -0.85 24.03 9.15
CA VAL A 83 0.02 24.60 10.17
C VAL A 83 0.99 25.56 9.48
N GLN A 84 1.15 26.77 10.01
CA GLN A 84 2.06 27.79 9.48
C GLN A 84 3.33 27.88 10.34
N VAL A 85 4.50 27.82 9.70
CA VAL A 85 5.82 27.99 10.33
C VAL A 85 6.62 29.03 9.55
N GLY A 86 6.73 30.25 10.10
CA GLY A 86 7.32 31.37 9.37
C GLY A 86 6.61 31.59 8.04
N ARG A 87 7.30 31.37 6.91
CA ARG A 87 6.74 31.48 5.55
C ARG A 87 6.21 30.17 4.95
N LYS A 88 6.33 29.04 5.66
CA LYS A 88 5.97 27.70 5.16
C LYS A 88 4.60 27.27 5.70
N ARG A 89 3.85 26.52 4.89
CA ARG A 89 2.59 25.85 5.27
C ARG A 89 2.75 24.35 5.17
N TYR A 90 2.27 23.65 6.17
CA TYR A 90 2.24 22.20 6.25
C TYR A 90 0.79 21.74 6.35
N ALA A 91 0.41 20.75 5.56
CA ALA A 91 -0.97 20.27 5.50
C ALA A 91 -0.98 18.78 5.20
N TRP A 92 -2.09 18.16 5.57
CA TRP A 92 -2.37 16.76 5.29
C TRP A 92 -3.24 16.61 4.06
N GLY A 93 -2.89 15.64 3.22
CA GLY A 93 -3.70 15.17 2.12
C GLY A 93 -3.91 13.66 2.25
N LEU A 94 -5.11 13.20 1.90
CA LEU A 94 -5.41 11.78 1.83
C LEU A 94 -5.95 11.45 0.44
N ALA A 95 -5.39 10.40 -0.17
CA ALA A 95 -5.87 9.82 -1.40
C ALA A 95 -6.10 8.33 -1.19
N ALA A 96 -7.06 7.77 -1.91
CA ALA A 96 -7.31 6.34 -1.89
C ALA A 96 -7.61 5.87 -3.32
N GLY A 97 -7.18 4.65 -3.62
CA GLY A 97 -7.31 4.07 -4.95
C GLY A 97 -7.73 2.62 -4.85
N TYR A 98 -8.51 2.21 -5.84
CA TYR A 98 -8.75 0.80 -6.14
C TYR A 98 -7.93 0.46 -7.38
N LYS A 99 -7.15 -0.61 -7.32
CA LYS A 99 -6.39 -1.13 -8.45
C LYS A 99 -6.81 -2.57 -8.68
N ASN A 100 -7.32 -2.85 -9.88
CA ASN A 100 -7.53 -4.22 -10.31
C ASN A 100 -6.18 -4.89 -10.63
N THR A 101 -6.09 -6.19 -10.40
CA THR A 101 -4.93 -7.02 -10.72
C THR A 101 -5.28 -7.97 -11.87
N GLY A 102 -4.31 -8.21 -12.75
CA GLY A 102 -4.46 -9.03 -13.96
C GLY A 102 -4.21 -8.23 -15.24
N LEU A 103 -3.98 -8.95 -16.34
CA LEU A 103 -3.58 -8.39 -17.64
C LEU A 103 -4.64 -7.48 -18.29
N GLY A 104 -5.88 -7.56 -17.83
CA GLY A 104 -7.02 -6.85 -18.43
C GLY A 104 -7.44 -7.45 -19.77
N GLY A 105 -8.47 -6.89 -20.39
CA GLY A 105 -8.92 -7.28 -21.74
C GLY A 105 -9.44 -8.72 -21.91
N GLY A 106 -9.51 -9.52 -20.84
CA GLY A 106 -9.91 -10.94 -20.90
C GLY A 106 -8.80 -11.88 -21.38
N ALA A 107 -7.56 -11.41 -21.46
CA ALA A 107 -6.42 -12.28 -21.76
C ALA A 107 -6.27 -13.35 -20.67
N PRO A 108 -5.95 -14.62 -21.03
CA PRO A 108 -5.66 -15.65 -20.04
C PRO A 108 -4.48 -15.25 -19.16
N ASP A 109 -4.74 -15.14 -17.86
CA ASP A 109 -3.73 -14.92 -16.84
C ASP A 109 -3.18 -16.29 -16.44
N LYS A 110 -1.92 -16.57 -16.83
CA LYS A 110 -1.27 -17.88 -16.65
C LYS A 110 0.15 -17.66 -16.16
N ALA A 111 0.61 -18.56 -15.30
CA ALA A 111 1.99 -18.63 -14.85
C ALA A 111 2.38 -20.10 -14.66
N GLU A 112 3.65 -20.44 -14.93
CA GLU A 112 4.21 -21.75 -14.65
C GLU A 112 5.43 -21.64 -13.73
N ALA A 113 5.61 -22.67 -12.89
CA ALA A 113 6.77 -22.87 -12.06
C ALA A 113 7.07 -24.37 -11.93
N GLU A 114 8.34 -24.73 -11.95
CA GLU A 114 8.81 -26.09 -11.71
C GLU A 114 9.60 -26.14 -10.41
N VAL A 115 9.42 -27.22 -9.64
CA VAL A 115 10.20 -27.45 -8.41
C VAL A 115 10.89 -28.80 -8.49
N GLU A 116 12.20 -28.80 -8.28
CA GLU A 116 13.03 -29.99 -8.24
C GLU A 116 13.63 -30.18 -6.85
N VAL A 117 13.47 -31.38 -6.27
CA VAL A 117 14.01 -31.73 -4.96
C VAL A 117 15.20 -32.66 -5.13
N PHE A 118 16.33 -32.30 -4.51
CA PHE A 118 17.58 -33.03 -4.63
C PHE A 118 17.79 -33.97 -3.44
N ALA A 119 18.55 -35.05 -3.67
CA ALA A 119 18.84 -36.07 -2.64
C ALA A 119 19.62 -35.53 -1.42
N ASN A 120 20.24 -34.35 -1.53
CA ASN A 120 20.94 -33.69 -0.42
C ASN A 120 20.00 -32.89 0.51
N GLY A 121 18.68 -32.90 0.26
CA GLY A 121 17.68 -32.19 1.06
C GLY A 121 17.46 -30.72 0.66
N THR A 122 17.98 -30.29 -0.50
CA THR A 122 17.71 -28.96 -1.07
C THR A 122 16.62 -29.02 -2.15
N ALA A 123 16.00 -27.88 -2.45
CA ALA A 123 15.08 -27.73 -3.56
C ALA A 123 15.46 -26.53 -4.44
N GLU A 124 15.12 -26.59 -5.72
CA GLU A 124 15.20 -25.47 -6.65
C GLU A 124 13.83 -25.22 -7.28
N ILE A 125 13.33 -23.99 -7.19
CA ILE A 125 12.16 -23.52 -7.93
C ILE A 125 12.58 -22.67 -9.13
N ARG A 126 11.92 -22.90 -10.27
CA ARG A 126 12.22 -22.27 -11.56
C ARG A 126 10.96 -21.64 -12.14
N THR A 127 11.01 -20.36 -12.51
CA THR A 127 9.94 -19.66 -13.23
C THR A 127 10.54 -18.55 -14.09
N SER A 128 9.95 -18.25 -15.24
CA SER A 128 10.43 -17.17 -16.14
C SER A 128 9.95 -15.78 -15.73
N SER A 129 9.21 -15.67 -14.61
CA SER A 129 8.76 -14.40 -14.05
C SER A 129 9.92 -13.42 -13.81
N ALA A 130 9.73 -12.16 -14.21
CA ALA A 130 10.77 -11.14 -14.14
C ALA A 130 10.96 -10.58 -12.72
N GLU A 131 12.19 -10.54 -12.22
CA GLU A 131 12.57 -9.87 -10.97
C GLU A 131 13.20 -8.50 -11.28
N MET A 132 12.60 -7.43 -10.75
CA MET A 132 13.02 -6.04 -10.98
C MET A 132 13.08 -5.22 -9.68
N GLY A 133 13.08 -5.88 -8.51
CA GLY A 133 13.15 -5.26 -7.18
C GLY A 133 11.91 -5.48 -6.31
N GLN A 134 10.91 -6.22 -6.79
CA GLN A 134 9.70 -6.55 -6.01
C GLN A 134 9.90 -7.70 -5.03
N ASN A 135 11.08 -8.34 -5.04
CA ASN A 135 11.43 -9.49 -4.20
C ASN A 135 10.60 -10.74 -4.50
N LEU A 136 10.41 -11.02 -5.78
CA LEU A 136 9.88 -12.29 -6.28
C LEU A 136 10.72 -13.47 -5.79
N ILE A 137 12.05 -13.34 -5.79
CA ILE A 137 12.97 -14.41 -5.34
C ILE A 137 12.65 -14.84 -3.89
N GLY A 138 12.52 -13.87 -2.97
CA GLY A 138 12.22 -14.18 -1.57
C GLY A 138 10.84 -14.80 -1.37
N VAL A 139 9.83 -14.34 -2.12
CA VAL A 139 8.47 -14.89 -2.06
C VAL A 139 8.44 -16.33 -2.54
N LEU A 140 9.04 -16.63 -3.70
CA LEU A 140 9.08 -17.99 -4.26
C LEU A 140 9.83 -18.96 -3.35
N ALA A 141 10.96 -18.51 -2.77
CA ALA A 141 11.72 -19.30 -1.80
C ALA A 141 10.88 -19.61 -0.55
N ALA A 142 10.18 -18.62 0.00
CA ALA A 142 9.34 -18.78 1.18
C ALA A 142 8.18 -19.75 0.93
N CYS A 143 7.45 -19.59 -0.18
CA CYS A 143 6.36 -20.49 -0.55
C CYS A 143 6.87 -21.92 -0.73
N THR A 144 7.97 -22.11 -1.46
CA THR A 144 8.53 -23.46 -1.69
C THR A 144 9.02 -24.09 -0.38
N ALA A 145 9.67 -23.32 0.48
CA ALA A 145 10.15 -23.79 1.78
C ALA A 145 8.99 -24.22 2.69
N GLU A 146 7.93 -23.41 2.75
CA GLU A 146 6.72 -23.69 3.54
C GLU A 146 6.03 -24.97 3.05
N GLU A 147 5.77 -25.07 1.74
CA GLU A 147 5.07 -26.22 1.15
C GLU A 147 5.87 -27.54 1.26
N LEU A 148 7.21 -27.47 1.17
CA LEU A 148 8.07 -28.65 1.29
C LEU A 148 8.55 -28.94 2.72
N GLY A 149 8.25 -28.07 3.68
CA GLY A 149 8.77 -28.17 5.05
C GLY A 149 10.29 -28.07 5.14
N LEU A 150 10.93 -27.33 4.22
CA LEU A 150 12.38 -27.13 4.18
C LEU A 150 12.77 -25.82 4.87
N PRO A 151 14.01 -25.72 5.41
CA PRO A 151 14.54 -24.41 5.80
C PRO A 151 14.66 -23.49 4.58
N PHE A 152 14.38 -22.20 4.77
CA PHE A 152 14.41 -21.20 3.70
C PHE A 152 15.75 -21.17 2.93
N ASP A 153 16.87 -21.35 3.63
CA ASP A 153 18.21 -21.35 3.04
C ASP A 153 18.55 -22.61 2.22
N GLN A 154 17.68 -23.63 2.25
CA GLN A 154 17.79 -24.84 1.43
C GLN A 154 17.00 -24.74 0.11
N VAL A 155 16.35 -23.61 -0.15
CA VAL A 155 15.62 -23.37 -1.40
C VAL A 155 16.42 -22.41 -2.29
N LYS A 156 16.72 -22.85 -3.50
CA LYS A 156 17.27 -22.02 -4.57
C LYS A 156 16.15 -21.57 -5.50
N VAL A 157 16.32 -20.39 -6.07
CA VAL A 157 15.35 -19.82 -7.01
C VAL A 157 16.07 -19.42 -8.28
N LEU A 158 15.62 -19.95 -9.41
CA LEU A 158 16.07 -19.56 -10.73
C LEU A 158 14.94 -18.80 -11.43
N VAL A 159 15.24 -17.58 -11.85
CA VAL A 159 14.32 -16.72 -12.60
C VAL A 159 14.96 -16.16 -13.84
N MET A 160 14.14 -15.79 -14.84
CA MET A 160 14.56 -15.05 -16.04
C MET A 160 15.58 -15.76 -16.96
N ASP A 161 15.60 -17.10 -16.98
CA ASP A 161 16.46 -17.89 -17.88
C ASP A 161 15.58 -18.71 -18.83
N THR A 162 15.41 -18.25 -20.07
CA THR A 162 14.53 -18.89 -21.06
C THR A 162 14.94 -20.31 -21.44
N ASP A 163 16.20 -20.68 -21.20
CA ASP A 163 16.69 -22.04 -21.48
C ASP A 163 16.39 -23.00 -20.32
N LYS A 164 16.17 -22.48 -19.10
CA LYS A 164 16.06 -23.27 -17.87
C LYS A 164 14.75 -23.08 -17.11
N THR A 165 13.84 -22.26 -17.58
CA THR A 165 12.57 -21.98 -16.90
C THR A 165 11.38 -22.32 -17.80
N PRO A 166 10.22 -22.71 -17.22
CA PRO A 166 9.02 -23.00 -18.00
C PRO A 166 8.44 -21.75 -18.68
N ASP A 167 7.38 -21.91 -19.47
CA ASP A 167 6.69 -20.78 -20.12
C ASP A 167 6.13 -19.82 -19.06
N GLY A 168 6.50 -18.55 -19.17
CA GLY A 168 6.17 -17.53 -18.16
C GLY A 168 4.76 -17.02 -18.26
N GLY A 169 4.07 -17.35 -19.34
CA GLY A 169 2.91 -16.59 -19.75
C GLY A 169 3.31 -15.19 -20.28
N PRO A 170 2.33 -14.30 -20.41
CA PRO A 170 2.49 -12.96 -21.00
C PRO A 170 3.16 -11.91 -20.09
#